data_AF-A0A7J8WCQ8-F1
#
_entry.id   AF-A0A7J8WCQ8-F1
#
_cell.length_a   1.000
_cell.length_b   1.000
_cell.length_c   1.000
_cell.angle_alpha   90.00
_cell.angle_beta   90.00
_cell.angle_gamma   90.00
#
_symmetry.space_group_name_H-M   'P 1'
#
loop_
_entity.id
_entity.type
_entity.pdbx_description
1 polymer ?
#
loop_
_entity_poly.entity_id
_entity_poly.type
_entity_poly.pdbx_seq_one_letter_code
_entity_poly.pdbx_strand_id
1 'polypeptide(L)'
;HGEGLQVLHYEVGQKYEPHFDYFVDEYNTRHGGQRMATMLLYLGGETIFPNAKGNISAVPWWDELSECGKGRLAVKPKMGDALLFWSMKPNATDTATKADVEGKPNKVSNLHRSNDEPV
;
A
#
# COMPACT_ATOMS: atom_id res chain seq x y z
N HIS A 1 17.52 -0.88 -12.51
CA HIS A 1 17.04 0.37 -11.91
C HIS A 1 16.22 0.03 -10.69
N GLY A 2 16.52 0.64 -9.55
CA GLY A 2 15.85 0.41 -8.27
C GLY A 2 16.42 1.36 -7.23
N GLU A 3 15.64 1.65 -6.20
CA GLU A 3 16.07 2.47 -5.07
C GLU A 3 16.66 1.57 -3.96
N GLY A 4 17.37 2.18 -3.01
CA GLY A 4 17.83 1.47 -1.82
C GLY A 4 16.66 1.04 -0.92
N LEU A 5 16.89 0.07 -0.04
CA LEU A 5 15.89 -0.36 0.92
C LEU A 5 15.58 0.77 1.92
N GLN A 6 14.29 1.12 2.04
CA GLN A 6 13.80 2.04 3.05
C GLN A 6 13.16 1.26 4.21
N VAL A 7 13.61 1.53 5.44
CA VAL A 7 13.04 0.95 6.67
C VAL A 7 12.22 2.02 7.38
N LEU A 8 10.96 1.69 7.69
CA LEU A 8 10.02 2.57 8.38
C LEU A 8 9.57 1.89 9.67
N HIS A 9 9.66 2.60 10.78
CA HIS A 9 9.17 2.14 12.08
C HIS A 9 8.09 3.12 12.56
N TYR A 10 6.86 2.63 12.63
CA TYR A 10 5.72 3.39 13.14
C TYR A 10 5.46 3.01 14.59
N GLU A 11 5.30 4.00 15.45
CA GLU A 11 4.81 3.83 16.82
C GLU A 11 3.27 3.78 16.87
N VAL A 12 2.73 3.42 18.03
CA VAL A 12 1.28 3.41 18.28
C VAL A 12 0.65 4.76 17.94
N GLY A 13 -0.40 4.73 17.11
CA GLY A 13 -1.11 5.92 16.64
C GLY A 13 -0.46 6.63 15.45
N GLN A 14 0.74 6.25 15.04
CA GLN A 14 1.34 6.77 13.81
C GLN A 14 0.77 6.05 12.59
N LYS A 15 0.66 6.80 11.49
CA LYS A 15 0.16 6.30 10.21
C LYS A 15 0.82 7.02 9.06
N TYR A 16 0.77 6.40 7.89
CA TYR A 16 1.09 7.04 6.64
C TYR A 16 -0.18 7.30 5.86
N GLU A 17 -0.45 8.57 5.56
CA GLU A 17 -1.65 8.96 4.82
C GLU A 17 -1.67 8.39 3.39
N PRO A 18 -2.86 8.13 2.82
CA PRO A 18 -2.97 7.63 1.46
C PRO A 18 -2.25 8.50 0.43
N HIS A 19 -1.30 7.91 -0.30
CA HIS A 19 -0.46 8.59 -1.29
C HIS A 19 -0.22 7.72 -2.52
N PHE A 20 0.30 8.34 -3.58
CA PHE A 20 0.85 7.61 -4.72
C PHE A 20 2.33 7.38 -4.50
N ASP A 21 2.81 6.22 -4.92
CA ASP A 21 4.24 5.93 -4.87
C ASP A 21 4.95 6.24 -6.20
N TYR A 22 4.28 6.86 -7.18
CA TYR A 22 4.92 7.41 -8.38
C TYR A 22 5.18 8.91 -8.21
N PHE A 23 6.16 9.45 -8.95
CA PHE A 23 6.44 10.89 -8.90
C PHE A 23 5.47 11.65 -9.80
N VAL A 24 4.81 12.66 -9.26
CA VAL A 24 3.89 13.52 -10.02
C VAL A 24 4.64 14.62 -10.78
N ASP A 25 5.82 15.03 -10.28
CA ASP A 25 6.60 16.12 -10.87
C ASP A 25 7.67 15.62 -11.85
N GLU A 26 7.93 16.44 -12.87
CA GLU A 26 8.91 16.13 -13.90
C GLU A 26 10.35 16.11 -13.36
N TYR A 27 10.65 16.86 -12.30
CA TYR A 27 12.01 16.96 -11.78
C TYR A 27 12.45 15.63 -11.17
N ASN A 28 11.67 15.08 -10.25
CA ASN A 28 11.96 13.79 -9.62
C ASN A 28 11.88 12.65 -10.65
N THR A 29 10.95 12.73 -11.59
CA THR A 29 10.85 11.77 -12.70
C THR A 29 12.12 11.71 -13.54
N ARG A 30 12.70 12.86 -13.91
CA ARG A 30 13.89 12.92 -14.77
C ARG A 30 15.18 12.52 -14.05
N HIS A 31 15.31 12.82 -12.76
CA HIS A 31 16.55 12.59 -12.01
C HIS A 31 16.57 11.27 -11.24
N GLY A 32 15.41 10.79 -10.78
CA GLY A 32 15.26 9.53 -10.03
C GLY A 32 14.67 8.37 -10.83
N GLY A 33 14.01 8.67 -11.97
CA GLY A 33 13.19 7.70 -12.69
C GLY A 33 11.81 7.50 -12.05
N GLN A 34 10.86 6.90 -12.78
CA GLN A 34 9.54 6.57 -12.23
C GLN A 34 9.56 5.28 -11.39
N ARG A 35 8.79 5.29 -10.31
CA ARG A 35 8.53 4.12 -9.47
C ARG A 35 7.39 3.31 -10.08
N MET A 36 7.74 2.30 -10.85
CA MET A 36 6.75 1.46 -11.55
C MET A 36 6.06 0.49 -10.60
N ALA A 37 6.78 -0.06 -9.62
CA ALA A 37 6.28 -0.99 -8.63
C ALA A 37 6.99 -0.81 -7.29
N THR A 38 6.31 -1.25 -6.25
CA THR A 38 6.75 -1.16 -4.86
C THR A 38 6.57 -2.51 -4.20
N MET A 39 7.61 -2.94 -3.48
CA MET A 39 7.57 -4.14 -2.65
C MET A 39 7.65 -3.72 -1.19
N LEU A 40 6.61 -4.03 -0.42
CA LEU A 40 6.58 -3.86 1.02
C LEU A 40 6.92 -5.19 1.68
N LEU A 41 7.92 -5.17 2.55
CA LEU A 41 8.32 -6.29 3.39
C LEU A 41 7.80 -6.01 4.80
N TYR A 42 6.97 -6.89 5.33
CA TYR A 42 6.29 -6.63 6.60
C TYR A 42 7.03 -7.21 7.78
N LEU A 43 7.22 -6.36 8.77
CA LEU A 43 7.57 -6.75 10.13
C LEU A 43 6.37 -6.60 11.09
N GLY A 44 5.20 -6.22 10.57
CA GLY A 44 3.93 -6.01 11.27
C GLY A 44 3.07 -4.91 10.60
N GLY A 45 1.89 -4.63 11.16
CA GLY A 45 0.98 -3.58 10.70
C GLY A 45 0.07 -3.98 9.52
N GLU A 46 -0.74 -3.05 9.04
CA GLU A 46 -1.69 -3.26 7.93
C GLU A 46 -1.40 -2.29 6.77
N THR A 47 -1.68 -2.73 5.54
CA THR A 47 -1.68 -1.84 4.37
C THR A 47 -3.07 -1.79 3.77
N ILE A 48 -3.55 -0.58 3.54
CA ILE A 48 -4.91 -0.30 3.09
C ILE A 48 -4.85 0.34 1.70
N PHE A 49 -5.70 -0.16 0.81
CA PHE A 49 -5.91 0.36 -0.54
C PHE A 49 -7.28 1.04 -0.60
N PRO A 50 -7.38 2.34 -0.26
CA PRO A 50 -8.66 3.03 -0.10
C PRO A 50 -9.52 3.13 -1.36
N ASN A 51 -8.93 3.03 -2.55
CA ASN A 51 -9.66 3.13 -3.81
C ASN A 51 -10.06 1.76 -4.38
N ALA A 52 -9.49 0.69 -3.83
CA ALA A 52 -9.68 -0.68 -4.29
C ALA A 52 -11.15 -1.09 -4.27
N LYS A 53 -11.63 -1.59 -5.41
CA LYS A 53 -12.93 -2.23 -5.55
C LYS A 53 -12.77 -3.75 -5.51
N GLY A 54 -13.48 -4.39 -4.58
CA GLY A 54 -13.51 -5.84 -4.44
C GLY A 54 -14.49 -6.26 -3.34
N ASN A 55 -14.83 -7.54 -3.25
CA ASN A 55 -15.59 -8.04 -2.11
C ASN A 55 -14.66 -8.13 -0.90
N ILE A 56 -14.73 -7.12 -0.06
CA ILE A 56 -13.76 -6.86 1.00
C ILE A 56 -13.94 -7.87 2.15
N SER A 57 -15.18 -8.29 2.38
CA SER A 57 -15.53 -9.33 3.35
C SER A 57 -15.10 -10.74 2.93
N ALA A 58 -14.57 -10.91 1.71
CA ALA A 58 -14.13 -12.21 1.20
C ALA A 58 -12.69 -12.57 1.61
N VAL A 59 -11.95 -11.66 2.24
CA VAL A 59 -10.62 -11.98 2.75
C VAL A 59 -10.73 -12.77 4.06
N PRO A 60 -9.99 -13.89 4.25
CA PRO A 60 -10.09 -14.73 5.46
C PRO A 60 -9.82 -14.01 6.78
N TRP A 61 -9.08 -12.89 6.74
CA TRP A 61 -8.66 -12.11 7.91
C TRP A 61 -9.54 -10.88 8.17
N TRP A 62 -10.73 -10.80 7.56
CA TRP A 62 -11.60 -9.62 7.65
C TRP A 62 -11.95 -9.23 9.10
N ASP A 63 -12.25 -10.20 9.95
CA ASP A 63 -12.61 -9.95 11.35
C ASP A 63 -11.43 -9.46 12.20
N GLU A 64 -10.21 -9.74 11.74
CA GLU A 64 -8.96 -9.38 12.40
C GLU A 64 -8.43 -8.00 12.00
N LEU A 65 -9.07 -7.34 11.02
CA LEU A 65 -8.68 -6.01 10.56
C LEU A 65 -9.01 -4.93 11.61
N SER A 66 -8.17 -3.90 11.67
CA SER A 66 -8.49 -2.67 12.39
C SER A 66 -9.77 -2.01 11.84
N GLU A 67 -10.37 -1.10 12.60
CA GLU A 67 -11.49 -0.28 12.11
C GLU A 67 -11.16 0.48 10.82
N CYS A 68 -9.88 0.83 10.61
CA CYS A 68 -9.43 1.52 9.41
C CYS A 68 -9.39 0.59 8.19
N GLY A 69 -9.01 -0.68 8.38
CA GLY A 69 -9.01 -1.70 7.34
C GLY A 69 -10.41 -2.19 7.00
N LYS A 70 -11.34 -2.20 7.97
CA LYS A 70 -12.74 -2.60 7.72
C LYS A 70 -13.41 -1.67 6.71
N GLY A 71 -14.07 -2.28 5.73
CA GLY A 71 -14.75 -1.58 4.64
C GLY A 71 -13.84 -1.16 3.47
N ARG A 72 -12.55 -1.53 3.50
CA ARG A 72 -11.56 -1.24 2.45
C ARG A 72 -10.72 -2.48 2.16
N LEU A 73 -10.21 -2.64 0.94
CA LEU A 73 -9.26 -3.71 0.68
C LEU A 73 -8.00 -3.47 1.54
N ALA A 74 -7.75 -4.37 2.47
CA ALA A 74 -6.64 -4.28 3.39
C ALA A 74 -5.92 -5.63 3.48
N VAL A 75 -4.60 -5.55 3.54
CA VAL A 75 -3.73 -6.69 3.80
C VAL A 75 -3.32 -6.60 5.26
N LYS A 76 -3.54 -7.70 6.00
CA LYS A 76 -2.99 -7.92 7.34
C LYS A 76 -1.86 -8.96 7.25
N PRO A 77 -0.64 -8.55 6.88
CA PRO A 77 0.50 -9.43 6.70
C PRO A 77 1.09 -9.88 8.03
N LYS A 78 1.67 -11.07 8.04
CA LYS A 78 2.51 -11.57 9.13
C LYS A 78 3.95 -11.12 8.92
N MET A 79 4.74 -11.13 10.00
CA MET A 79 6.18 -10.87 9.89
C MET A 79 6.82 -11.82 8.86
N GLY A 80 7.52 -11.24 7.89
CA GLY A 80 8.18 -11.97 6.79
C GLY A 80 7.37 -12.03 5.50
N ASP A 81 6.09 -11.65 5.51
CA ASP A 81 5.30 -11.54 4.28
C ASP A 81 5.78 -10.36 3.42
N ALA A 82 5.52 -10.45 2.11
CA ALA A 82 5.80 -9.38 1.16
C ALA A 82 4.57 -9.06 0.31
N LEU A 83 4.33 -7.78 0.07
CA LEU A 83 3.32 -7.28 -0.86
C LEU A 83 3.99 -6.54 -2.01
N LEU A 84 3.77 -7.02 -3.23
CA LEU A 84 4.18 -6.34 -4.44
C LEU A 84 2.94 -5.71 -5.10
N PHE A 85 3.01 -4.41 -5.38
CA PHE A 85 2.00 -3.72 -6.18
C PHE A 85 2.64 -2.84 -7.25
N TRP A 86 1.91 -2.65 -8.35
CA TRP A 86 2.33 -1.79 -9.47
C TRP A 86 1.70 -0.41 -9.31
N SER A 87 2.53 0.62 -9.29
CA SER A 87 2.16 2.04 -9.21
C SER A 87 1.83 2.63 -10.59
N MET A 88 2.24 1.97 -11.67
CA MET A 88 1.95 2.34 -13.06
C MET A 88 1.63 1.09 -13.91
N LYS A 89 0.94 1.27 -15.04
CA LYS A 89 0.83 0.20 -16.04
C LYS A 89 2.21 -0.11 -16.65
N PRO A 90 2.44 -1.35 -17.14
CA PRO A 90 3.70 -1.70 -17.81
C PRO A 90 4.07 -0.80 -19.00
N ASN A 91 3.08 -0.14 -19.62
CA ASN A 91 3.28 0.81 -20.71
C ASN A 91 3.56 2.26 -20.24
N ALA A 92 3.85 2.47 -18.95
CA ALA A 92 4.14 3.76 -18.34
C ALA A 92 3.04 4.84 -18.50
N THR A 93 1.79 4.41 -18.71
CA THR A 93 0.64 5.33 -18.61
C THR A 93 0.19 5.43 -17.15
N ASP A 94 -0.23 6.62 -16.71
CA ASP A 94 -0.60 7.00 -15.34
C ASP A 94 -1.83 6.27 -14.76
N THR A 95 -2.22 5.14 -15.34
CA THR A 95 -3.40 4.37 -14.94
C THR A 95 -3.00 2.96 -14.54
N ALA A 96 -2.26 2.78 -13.45
CA ALA A 96 -2.05 1.45 -12.90
C ALA A 96 -3.39 0.81 -12.46
N THR A 97 -3.64 -0.42 -12.90
CA THR A 97 -4.57 -1.35 -12.24
C THR A 97 -3.72 -2.53 -11.77
N LYS A 98 -3.88 -3.07 -10.56
CA LYS A 98 -5.13 -3.64 -10.06
C LYS A 98 -5.30 -3.49 -8.56
N ALA A 99 -6.24 -2.61 -8.22
CA ALA A 99 -7.38 -2.93 -7.37
C ALA A 99 -8.60 -2.05 -7.73
N ASP A 100 -8.49 -1.13 -8.71
CA ASP A 100 -9.58 -0.22 -9.07
C ASP A 100 -10.19 -0.61 -10.41
N VAL A 101 -11.51 -0.88 -10.39
CA VAL A 101 -12.32 -1.18 -11.58
C VAL A 101 -12.63 0.09 -12.40
N GLU A 102 -12.18 1.28 -11.98
CA GLU A 102 -12.68 2.56 -12.52
C GLU A 102 -11.61 3.52 -13.06
N GLY A 103 -10.36 3.06 -13.25
CA GLY A 103 -9.32 3.85 -13.92
C GLY A 103 -8.75 5.03 -13.13
N LYS A 104 -9.07 5.16 -11.83
CA LYS A 104 -8.38 6.07 -10.93
C LYS A 104 -7.08 5.42 -10.42
N PRO A 105 -5.99 6.17 -10.26
CA PRO A 105 -4.76 5.62 -9.68
C PRO A 105 -4.99 5.23 -8.21
N ASN A 106 -4.34 4.15 -7.80
CA ASN A 106 -4.47 3.60 -6.45
C ASN A 106 -3.58 4.34 -5.47
N LYS A 107 -4.18 4.85 -4.39
CA LYS A 107 -3.41 5.32 -3.24
C LYS A 107 -3.10 4.16 -2.31
N VAL A 108 -1.94 4.21 -1.66
CA VAL A 108 -1.55 3.26 -0.62
C VAL A 108 -1.42 4.02 0.69
N SER A 109 -1.93 3.43 1.76
CA SER A 109 -1.69 3.90 3.13
C SER A 109 -1.21 2.74 3.98
N ASN A 110 -0.18 2.98 4.78
CA ASN A 110 0.31 2.03 5.76
C ASN A 110 -0.17 2.49 7.14
N LEU A 111 -0.82 1.58 7.85
CA LEU A 111 -1.30 1.81 9.20
C LEU A 111 -0.48 0.97 10.19
N HIS A 112 -0.16 1.56 11.34
CA HIS A 112 0.37 0.80 12.44
C HIS A 112 -0.67 -0.16 13.03
N ARG A 113 -0.14 -1.23 13.62
CA ARG A 113 -0.73 -2.17 14.57
C ARG A 113 -1.82 -1.51 15.44
N SER A 114 -3.02 -2.08 15.50
CA SER A 114 -4.05 -1.64 16.43
C SER A 114 -3.60 -1.90 17.88
N ASN A 115 -4.17 -1.15 18.84
CA ASN A 115 -3.85 -1.30 20.28
C ASN A 115 -4.12 -2.71 20.84
N ASP A 116 -4.74 -3.61 20.07
CA ASP A 116 -5.20 -4.93 20.49
C ASP A 116 -4.20 -6.06 20.18
N GLU A 117 -3.06 -5.79 19.55
CA GLU A 117 -2.07 -6.83 19.19
C GLU A 117 -0.90 -6.93 20.19
N PRO A 118 -0.64 -8.08 20.84
CA PRO A 118 0.31 -8.21 21.96
C PRO A 118 1.76 -8.07 21.49
N VAL A 119 2.50 -7.09 22.05
CA VAL A 119 3.88 -6.66 21.69
C VAL A 119 4.72 -7.76 21.06
#